data_AF-A0A7V3Y203-F1
#
_entry.id   AF-A0A7V3Y203-F1
#
_cell.length_a   1.000
_cell.length_b   1.000
_cell.length_c   1.000
_cell.angle_alpha   90.00
_cell.angle_beta   90.00
_cell.angle_gamma   90.00
#
_symmetry.space_group_name_H-M   'P 1'
#
loop_
_entity.id
_entity.type
_entity.pdbx_description
1 polymer ?
#
loop_
_entity_poly.entity_id
_entity_poly.type
_entity_poly.pdbx_seq_one_letter_code
_entity_poly.pdbx_strand_id
1 'polypeptide(L)'
;MRSSTFYIIFTAILLVYLLANVYILQRIQKLVPHHYKIFTAAFISILAISFLVGRILERYTVCSASDFLIWIGALWLGIFVYLLFGFIIVDSIQGIVHLFTKTTNFQKAAYCIVIVASIIISFAGYINART
;
A
#
# COMPACT_ATOMS: atom_id res chain seq x y z
N MET A 1 19.62 -4.54 -22.33
CA MET A 1 18.74 -3.43 -22.78
C MET A 1 19.58 -2.19 -22.98
N ARG A 2 19.25 -1.32 -23.94
CA ARG A 2 19.94 -0.02 -24.10
C ARG A 2 19.76 0.77 -22.79
N SER A 3 20.83 1.37 -22.26
CA SER A 3 20.83 2.03 -20.95
C SER A 3 19.66 3.01 -20.77
N SER A 4 19.35 3.78 -21.82
CA SER A 4 18.20 4.72 -21.86
C SER A 4 16.83 4.04 -21.65
N THR A 5 16.61 2.86 -22.24
CA THR A 5 15.33 2.13 -22.11
C THR A 5 15.12 1.63 -20.68
N PHE A 6 16.20 1.21 -20.01
CA PHE A 6 16.13 0.77 -18.60
C PHE A 6 15.67 1.90 -17.69
N TYR A 7 16.26 3.10 -17.81
CA TYR A 7 15.89 4.25 -16.97
C TYR A 7 14.42 4.65 -17.16
N ILE A 8 13.92 4.63 -18.40
CA ILE A 8 12.52 4.99 -18.69
C ILE A 8 11.57 4.00 -17.99
N ILE A 9 11.79 2.70 -18.17
CA ILE A 9 10.94 1.67 -17.57
C ILE A 9 11.00 1.72 -16.04
N PHE A 10 12.20 1.81 -15.48
CA PHE A 10 12.39 1.87 -14.04
C PHE A 10 11.72 3.09 -13.40
N THR A 11 11.86 4.26 -14.03
CA THR A 11 11.21 5.49 -13.59
C THR A 11 9.69 5.38 -13.68
N ALA A 12 9.16 4.81 -14.76
CA ALA A 12 7.72 4.59 -14.91
C ALA A 12 7.16 3.67 -13.81
N ILE A 13 7.84 2.56 -13.51
CA ILE A 13 7.44 1.63 -12.44
C ILE A 13 7.45 2.34 -11.08
N LEU A 14 8.52 3.09 -10.76
CA LEU A 14 8.60 3.84 -9.51
C LEU A 14 7.52 4.90 -9.40
N LEU A 15 7.20 5.59 -10.49
CA LEU A 15 6.15 6.60 -10.52
C LEU A 15 4.78 5.98 -10.25
N VAL A 16 4.45 4.86 -10.91
CA VAL A 16 3.20 4.13 -10.65
C VAL A 16 3.14 3.64 -9.21
N TYR A 17 4.24 3.11 -8.68
CA TYR A 17 4.34 2.67 -7.29
C TYR A 17 4.07 3.83 -6.31
N LEU A 18 4.68 4.99 -6.54
CA LEU A 18 4.50 6.16 -5.68
C LEU A 18 3.07 6.70 -5.74
N LEU A 19 2.50 6.81 -6.95
CA LEU A 19 1.10 7.23 -7.14
C LEU A 19 0.11 6.31 -6.42
N ALA A 20 0.32 4.99 -6.53
CA ALA A 20 -0.53 4.02 -5.86
C ALA A 20 -0.41 4.11 -4.32
N ASN A 21 0.78 4.34 -3.76
CA ASN A 21 0.94 4.56 -2.32
C ASN A 21 0.28 5.86 -1.86
N VAL A 22 0.39 6.94 -2.64
CA VAL A 22 -0.31 8.20 -2.35
C VAL A 22 -1.82 8.01 -2.39
N TYR A 23 -2.33 7.25 -3.37
CA TYR A 23 -3.75 6.91 -3.46
C TYR A 23 -4.24 6.16 -2.21
N ILE A 24 -3.54 5.11 -1.78
CA ILE A 24 -3.85 4.35 -0.56
C ILE A 24 -3.82 5.27 0.67
N LEU A 25 -2.80 6.11 0.81
CA LEU A 25 -2.67 7.05 1.91
C LEU A 25 -3.87 8.00 1.99
N GLN A 26 -4.29 8.57 0.86
CA GLN A 26 -5.44 9.48 0.82
C GLN A 26 -6.73 8.80 1.30
N ARG A 27 -6.92 7.51 0.99
CA ARG A 27 -8.09 6.74 1.43
C ARG A 27 -8.05 6.44 2.92
N ILE A 28 -6.89 6.03 3.44
CA ILE A 28 -6.71 5.79 4.87
C ILE A 28 -6.90 7.10 5.66
N GLN A 29 -6.41 8.23 5.15
CA GLN A 29 -6.60 9.54 5.81
C GLN A 29 -8.06 10.02 5.90
N LYS A 30 -9.00 9.45 5.13
CA LYS A 30 -10.43 9.72 5.29
C LYS A 30 -11.02 9.06 6.55
N LEU A 31 -10.35 8.02 7.06
CA LEU A 31 -10.75 7.28 8.27
C LEU A 31 -10.12 7.86 9.53
N VAL A 32 -8.95 8.49 9.40
CA VAL A 32 -8.14 8.95 10.53
C VAL A 32 -8.54 10.36 10.99
N PRO A 33 -8.69 10.62 12.31
CA PRO A 33 -8.92 11.95 12.85
C PRO A 33 -7.81 12.94 12.50
N HIS A 34 -8.13 14.23 12.39
CA HIS A 34 -7.19 15.26 11.91
C HIS A 34 -5.83 15.26 12.64
N HIS A 35 -5.83 15.12 13.97
CA HIS A 35 -4.63 15.11 14.81
C HIS A 35 -3.65 13.97 14.50
N TYR A 36 -4.13 12.85 13.97
CA TYR A 36 -3.29 11.67 13.69
C TYR A 36 -2.87 11.54 12.22
N LYS A 37 -3.33 12.44 11.34
CA LYS A 37 -3.06 12.33 9.89
C LYS A 37 -1.58 12.36 9.53
N ILE A 38 -0.79 13.18 10.22
CA ILE A 38 0.67 13.27 10.03
C ILE A 38 1.34 11.97 10.45
N PHE A 39 0.96 11.41 11.60
CA PHE A 39 1.54 10.15 12.08
C PHE A 39 1.22 8.98 11.13
N THR A 40 -0.02 8.90 10.65
CA THR A 40 -0.40 7.87 9.67
C THR A 40 0.31 8.05 8.33
N ALA A 41 0.49 9.30 7.87
CA ALA A 41 1.27 9.58 6.66
C ALA A 41 2.72 9.15 6.80
N ALA A 42 3.38 9.56 7.89
CA ALA A 42 4.76 9.17 8.17
C ALA A 42 4.91 7.65 8.23
N PHE A 43 4.01 6.96 8.94
CA PHE A 43 4.03 5.50 9.06
C PHE A 43 3.92 4.79 7.70
N ILE A 44 2.94 5.17 6.88
CA ILE A 44 2.76 4.58 5.54
C ILE A 44 3.94 4.91 4.63
N SER A 45 4.48 6.12 4.68
CA SER A 45 5.66 6.50 3.89
C SER A 45 6.89 5.68 4.28
N ILE A 46 7.10 5.43 5.57
CA ILE A 46 8.19 4.55 6.04
C ILE A 46 7.99 3.13 5.50
N LEU A 47 6.78 2.58 5.57
CA LEU A 47 6.48 1.25 5.03
C LEU A 47 6.71 1.18 3.51
N ALA A 48 6.26 2.19 2.76
CA ALA A 48 6.44 2.24 1.31
C ALA A 48 7.92 2.30 0.89
N ILE A 49 8.75 2.99 1.65
CA ILE A 49 10.16 3.17 1.32
C ILE A 49 11.03 2.04 1.89
N SER A 50 10.55 1.30 2.89
CA SER A 50 11.31 0.27 3.62
C SER A 50 11.92 -0.80 2.71
N PHE A 51 11.18 -1.31 1.71
CA PHE A 51 11.71 -2.32 0.79
C PHE A 51 12.86 -1.77 -0.07
N LEU A 52 12.69 -0.56 -0.62
CA LEU A 52 13.71 0.11 -1.44
C LEU A 52 14.96 0.40 -0.61
N VAL A 53 14.80 0.98 0.57
CA VAL A 53 15.93 1.28 1.47
C VAL A 53 16.60 0.01 1.95
N GLY A 54 15.85 -1.02 2.32
CA GLY A 54 16.40 -2.32 2.72
C GLY A 54 17.28 -2.94 1.62
N ARG A 55 16.80 -2.92 0.36
CA ARG A 55 17.57 -3.43 -0.80
C ARG A 55 18.80 -2.58 -1.14
N ILE A 56 18.73 -1.27 -0.95
CA ILE A 56 19.90 -0.40 -1.13
C ILE A 56 20.91 -0.67 -0.01
N LEU A 57 20.44 -0.78 1.24
CA LEU A 57 21.28 -0.99 2.40
C LEU A 57 21.99 -2.35 2.36
N GLU A 58 21.29 -3.41 1.94
CA GLU A 58 21.85 -4.76 1.74
C GLU A 58 23.08 -4.76 0.81
N ARG A 59 23.16 -3.83 -0.17
CA ARG A 59 24.33 -3.70 -1.06
C ARG A 59 25.55 -3.09 -0.38
N TYR A 60 25.36 -2.30 0.67
CA TYR A 60 26.45 -1.64 1.40
C TYR A 60 26.83 -2.42 2.66
N THR A 61 25.84 -2.90 3.40
CA THR A 61 26.01 -3.58 4.68
C THR A 61 24.95 -4.66 4.82
N VAL A 62 25.37 -5.93 4.91
CA VAL A 62 24.50 -7.04 5.28
C VAL A 62 24.41 -7.06 6.81
N CYS A 63 23.31 -6.53 7.35
CA CYS A 63 23.09 -6.46 8.79
C CYS A 63 21.63 -6.75 9.14
N SER A 64 21.34 -7.07 10.39
CA SER A 64 19.97 -7.39 10.82
C SER A 64 18.96 -6.26 10.53
N ALA A 65 19.43 -5.01 10.43
CA ALA A 65 18.59 -3.88 10.04
C ALA A 65 18.17 -3.93 8.56
N SER A 66 19.04 -4.33 7.63
CA SER A 66 18.68 -4.48 6.21
C SER A 66 17.67 -5.61 6.04
N ASP A 67 17.87 -6.73 6.72
CA ASP A 67 16.97 -7.88 6.66
C ASP A 67 15.58 -7.53 7.19
N PHE A 68 15.53 -6.81 8.31
CA PHE A 68 14.26 -6.34 8.89
C PHE A 68 13.51 -5.38 7.95
N LEU A 69 14.22 -4.43 7.32
CA LEU A 69 13.63 -3.48 6.36
C LEU A 69 13.11 -4.18 5.10
N ILE A 70 13.85 -5.16 4.58
CA ILE A 70 13.41 -5.97 3.44
C ILE A 70 12.17 -6.77 3.82
N TRP A 71 12.15 -7.39 5.01
CA TRP A 71 11.04 -8.20 5.48
C TRP A 71 9.76 -7.38 5.66
N ILE A 72 9.83 -6.24 6.36
CA ILE A 72 8.67 -5.38 6.58
C ILE A 72 8.19 -4.73 5.28
N GLY A 73 9.11 -4.40 4.38
CA GLY A 73 8.78 -3.87 3.06
C GLY A 73 8.13 -4.90 2.16
N ALA A 74 8.57 -6.16 2.19
CA ALA A 74 7.93 -7.25 1.46
C ALA A 74 6.51 -7.53 1.99
N LEU A 75 6.32 -7.49 3.32
CA LEU A 75 5.00 -7.58 3.92
C LEU A 75 4.08 -6.42 3.47
N TRP A 76 4.60 -5.20 3.46
CA TRP A 76 3.86 -4.03 2.95
C TRP A 76 3.48 -4.20 1.48
N LEU A 77 4.38 -4.69 0.62
CA LEU A 77 4.08 -4.94 -0.79
C LEU A 77 2.94 -5.95 -0.98
N GLY A 78 2.85 -6.98 -0.13
CA GLY A 78 1.73 -7.92 -0.14
C GLY A 78 0.40 -7.24 0.20
N ILE A 79 0.36 -6.52 1.32
CA ILE A 79 -0.84 -5.79 1.77
C ILE A 79 -1.24 -4.69 0.76
N PHE A 80 -0.26 -4.00 0.20
CA PHE A 80 -0.41 -2.90 -0.75
C PHE A 80 -1.27 -3.30 -1.96
N VAL A 81 -1.07 -4.50 -2.51
CA VAL A 81 -1.85 -4.98 -3.66
C VAL A 81 -3.33 -5.12 -3.30
N TYR A 82 -3.64 -5.74 -2.16
CA TYR A 82 -5.01 -5.90 -1.69
C TYR A 82 -5.68 -4.58 -1.35
N LEU A 83 -4.95 -3.65 -0.71
CA LEU A 83 -5.44 -2.30 -0.42
C LEU A 83 -5.75 -1.52 -1.71
N LEU A 84 -4.84 -1.56 -2.69
CA LEU A 84 -5.01 -0.84 -3.95
C LEU A 84 -6.28 -1.28 -4.67
N PHE A 85 -6.41 -2.59 -4.92
CA PHE A 85 -7.57 -3.14 -5.62
C PHE A 85 -8.85 -3.01 -4.79
N GLY A 86 -8.79 -3.28 -3.48
CA GLY A 86 -9.94 -3.15 -2.60
C GLY A 86 -10.49 -1.73 -2.57
N PHE A 87 -9.64 -0.71 -2.46
CA PHE A 87 -10.08 0.68 -2.50
C PHE A 87 -10.61 1.11 -3.88
N ILE A 88 -9.99 0.66 -4.97
CA ILE A 88 -10.52 0.91 -6.32
C ILE A 88 -11.92 0.33 -6.48
N ILE A 89 -12.15 -0.90 -6.00
CA ILE A 89 -13.47 -1.55 -6.04
C ILE A 89 -14.48 -0.74 -5.22
N VAL A 90 -14.15 -0.37 -3.98
CA VAL A 90 -15.06 0.41 -3.12
C VAL A 90 -15.42 1.75 -3.77
N ASP A 91 -14.44 2.46 -4.34
CA ASP A 91 -14.68 3.73 -5.00
C ASP A 91 -15.51 3.58 -6.27
N SER A 92 -15.27 2.52 -7.05
CA SER A 92 -16.04 2.22 -8.26
C SER A 92 -17.50 1.90 -7.92
N ILE A 93 -17.73 1.06 -6.91
CA ILE A 93 -19.07 0.72 -6.43
C ILE A 93 -19.77 1.99 -5.92
N GLN A 94 -19.11 2.82 -5.11
CA GLN A 94 -19.74 4.06 -4.65
C GLN A 94 -20.05 5.00 -5.80
N GLY A 95 -19.14 5.14 -6.78
CA GLY A 95 -19.37 5.96 -7.96
C GLY A 95 -20.62 5.52 -8.72
N ILE A 96 -20.79 4.22 -8.92
CA ILE A 96 -21.97 3.63 -9.56
C ILE A 96 -23.23 3.88 -8.73
N VAL A 97 -23.20 3.57 -7.42
CA VAL A 97 -24.36 3.75 -6.53
C VAL A 97 -24.81 5.21 -6.50
N HIS A 98 -23.88 6.16 -6.54
CA HIS A 98 -24.18 7.59 -6.53
C HIS A 98 -24.89 8.06 -7.81
N LEU A 99 -24.70 7.39 -8.95
CA LEU A 99 -25.42 7.68 -10.19
C LEU A 99 -26.91 7.31 -10.10
N PHE A 100 -27.23 6.23 -9.38
CA PHE A 100 -28.60 5.71 -9.26
C PHE A 100 -29.35 6.21 -8.02
N THR A 101 -28.62 6.48 -6.94
CA THR A 101 -29.19 6.80 -5.63
C THR A 101 -28.34 7.84 -4.90
N LYS A 102 -28.97 8.93 -4.45
CA LYS A 102 -28.35 9.96 -3.62
C LYS A 102 -28.26 9.53 -2.14
N THR A 103 -27.91 8.26 -1.89
CA THR A 103 -27.98 7.60 -0.58
C THR A 103 -26.73 7.81 0.28
N THR A 104 -26.85 7.40 1.54
CA THR A 104 -25.94 7.60 2.66
C THR A 104 -24.54 7.00 2.45
N ASN A 105 -23.56 7.64 3.08
CA ASN A 105 -22.14 7.48 2.79
C ASN A 105 -21.53 6.27 3.55
N PHE A 106 -21.71 5.05 3.03
CA PHE A 106 -21.14 3.80 3.58
C PHE A 106 -19.64 3.61 3.28
N GLN A 107 -18.99 4.56 2.60
CA GLN A 107 -17.59 4.45 2.17
C GLN A 107 -16.63 4.18 3.32
N LYS A 108 -16.83 4.83 4.49
CA LYS A 108 -15.92 4.65 5.63
C LYS A 108 -15.92 3.21 6.14
N ALA A 109 -17.09 2.59 6.24
CA ALA A 109 -17.21 1.20 6.66
C ALA A 109 -16.55 0.26 5.63
N ALA A 110 -16.79 0.50 4.34
CA ALA A 110 -16.19 -0.29 3.27
C ALA A 110 -14.65 -0.20 3.26
N TYR A 111 -14.07 0.99 3.45
CA TYR A 111 -12.62 1.14 3.57
C TYR A 111 -12.06 0.40 4.79
N CYS A 112 -12.73 0.44 5.94
CA CYS A 112 -12.31 -0.34 7.11
C CYS A 112 -12.31 -1.84 6.83
N ILE A 113 -13.36 -2.36 6.16
CA ILE A 113 -13.45 -3.77 5.76
C ILE A 113 -12.28 -4.14 4.85
N VAL A 114 -11.97 -3.31 3.85
CA VAL A 114 -10.84 -3.55 2.93
C VAL A 114 -9.51 -3.64 3.68
N ILE A 115 -9.26 -2.72 4.63
CA ILE A 115 -8.02 -2.72 5.41
C ILE A 115 -7.90 -4.00 6.24
N VAL A 116 -8.96 -4.35 6.97
CA VAL A 116 -8.97 -5.54 7.83
C VAL A 116 -8.83 -6.81 7.00
N ALA A 117 -9.58 -6.93 5.90
CA ALA A 117 -9.48 -8.06 4.98
C ALA A 117 -8.08 -8.20 4.37
N SER A 118 -7.45 -7.09 3.98
CA SER A 118 -6.09 -7.09 3.40
C SER A 118 -5.05 -7.63 4.38
N ILE A 119 -5.16 -7.26 5.66
CA ILE A 119 -4.29 -7.77 6.73
C ILE A 119 -4.54 -9.26 6.96
N ILE A 120 -5.80 -9.67 7.09
CA ILE A 120 -6.19 -11.08 7.32
C ILE A 120 -5.71 -11.97 6.18
N ILE A 121 -5.97 -11.59 4.93
CA ILE A 121 -5.60 -12.38 3.75
C ILE A 121 -4.07 -12.52 3.67
N SER A 122 -3.34 -11.43 3.90
CA SER A 122 -1.86 -11.46 3.87
C SER A 122 -1.29 -12.35 4.97
N PHE A 123 -1.87 -12.30 6.17
CA PHE A 123 -1.43 -13.13 7.29
C PHE A 123 -1.80 -14.61 7.11
N ALA A 124 -3.01 -14.91 6.61
CA ALA A 124 -3.44 -16.26 6.28
C ALA A 124 -2.55 -16.88 5.18
N GLY A 125 -2.21 -16.10 4.14
CA GLY A 125 -1.30 -16.54 3.09
C GLY A 125 0.09 -16.86 3.63
N TYR A 126 0.59 -16.08 4.57
CA TYR A 126 1.88 -16.34 5.23
C TYR A 126 1.87 -17.64 6.06
N ILE A 127 0.79 -17.93 6.79
CA ILE A 127 0.64 -19.18 7.54
C ILE A 127 0.57 -20.36 6.57
N ASN A 128 -0.26 -20.26 5.53
CA ASN A 128 -0.46 -21.32 4.55
C ASN A 128 0.83 -21.66 3.78
N ALA A 129 1.72 -20.69 3.58
CA ALA A 129 3.02 -20.92 2.92
C ALA A 129 4.05 -21.64 3.82
N ARG A 130 3.79 -21.77 5.13
CA ARG A 130 4.69 -22.41 6.10
C ARG A 130 4.27 -23.83 6.47
N THR A 131 3.01 -24.19 6.26
CA THR A 131 2.46 -25.55 6.38
C THR A 131 2.67 -26.31 5.08
#